data_AF-I1CI70-F1
#
_entry.id   AF-I1CI70-F1
#
_cell.length_a   1.000
_cell.length_b   1.000
_cell.length_c   1.000
_cell.angle_alpha   90.00
_cell.angle_beta   90.00
_cell.angle_gamma   90.00
#
_symmetry.space_group_name_H-M   'P 1'
#
loop_
_entity.id
_entity.type
_entity.pdbx_description
1 polymer ?
#
loop_
_entity_poly.entity_id
_entity_poly.type
_entity_poly.pdbx_seq_one_letter_code
_entity_poly.pdbx_strand_id
1 'polypeptide(L)'
;MFPHRPLSAGINLILSIKKCLITNVYAFLSQKIELLDQNATGQLNQTELGEWAMKKFNLDQPLAQQTISNILKNAETLYSNINVVNNGKRLTTTRYLQLADEVEKFVADMNNNNLPVNRDSILRYVRHIAQMKYRIPEKEISFSSGWLTKLFKRIGVKCSPMHGESASVDISSENIQNELRKIEDLLEPYVPVDIINFGETGLCYQQNTLKSDTLK
;
A
#
# COMPACT_ATOMS: atom_id res chain seq x y z
N MET A 1 -29.06 30.54 -38.73
CA MET A 1 -27.96 31.51 -38.77
C MET A 1 -27.40 31.63 -37.36
N PHE A 2 -26.43 30.78 -37.01
CA PHE A 2 -25.78 30.79 -35.68
C PHE A 2 -24.37 31.37 -35.85
N PRO A 3 -23.93 32.33 -35.01
CA PRO A 3 -22.62 32.94 -35.18
C PRO A 3 -21.51 31.99 -34.72
N HIS A 4 -20.51 31.79 -35.58
CA HIS A 4 -19.25 31.16 -35.23
C HIS A 4 -18.50 32.02 -34.20
N ARG A 5 -18.17 31.44 -33.05
CA ARG A 5 -17.23 32.00 -32.07
C ARG A 5 -15.84 31.44 -32.37
N PRO A 6 -14.76 32.25 -32.38
CA PRO A 6 -13.44 31.76 -32.79
C PRO A 6 -12.82 30.87 -31.71
N LEU A 7 -12.23 29.76 -32.16
CA LEU A 7 -11.42 28.81 -31.38
C LEU A 7 -10.11 29.47 -30.92
N SER A 8 -10.16 30.32 -29.89
CA SER A 8 -8.97 30.93 -29.27
C SER A 8 -8.67 30.40 -27.85
N ALA A 9 -9.29 29.30 -27.44
CA ALA A 9 -9.09 28.71 -26.10
C ALA A 9 -8.23 27.43 -26.10
N GLY A 10 -7.93 26.85 -27.27
CA GLY A 10 -7.29 25.53 -27.37
C GLY A 10 -5.79 25.49 -27.07
N ILE A 11 -5.06 26.58 -27.38
CA ILE A 11 -3.59 26.56 -27.30
C ILE A 11 -3.10 26.66 -25.85
N ASN A 12 -3.74 27.50 -25.02
CA ASN A 12 -3.40 27.65 -23.60
C ASN A 12 -3.76 26.41 -22.77
N LEU A 13 -4.86 25.73 -23.09
CA LEU A 13 -5.25 24.49 -22.41
C LEU A 13 -4.30 23.35 -22.77
N ILE A 14 -3.89 23.22 -24.04
CA ILE A 14 -2.91 22.21 -24.47
C ILE A 14 -1.52 22.49 -23.89
N LEU A 15 -1.08 23.75 -23.82
CA LEU A 15 0.17 24.13 -23.14
C LEU A 15 0.13 23.88 -21.63
N SER A 16 -1.01 24.14 -20.98
CA SER A 16 -1.23 23.84 -19.57
C SER A 16 -1.26 22.33 -19.30
N ILE A 17 -1.92 21.55 -20.15
CA ILE A 17 -1.96 20.08 -20.07
C ILE A 17 -0.58 19.48 -20.40
N LYS A 18 0.15 19.99 -21.39
CA LYS A 18 1.53 19.57 -21.69
C LYS A 18 2.50 19.95 -20.57
N LYS A 19 2.42 21.16 -19.99
CA LYS A 19 3.17 21.51 -18.77
C LYS A 19 2.81 20.62 -17.59
N CYS A 20 1.52 20.30 -17.42
CA CYS A 20 1.01 19.45 -16.34
C CYS A 20 1.44 17.99 -16.52
N LEU A 21 1.58 17.50 -17.75
CA LEU A 21 2.12 16.18 -18.07
C LEU A 21 3.65 16.14 -17.92
N ILE A 22 4.38 17.16 -18.38
CA ILE A 22 5.85 17.24 -18.26
C ILE A 22 6.29 17.36 -16.78
N THR A 23 5.49 18.00 -15.91
CA THR A 23 5.74 18.03 -14.46
C THR A 23 5.28 16.77 -13.71
N ASN A 24 4.39 15.94 -14.28
CA ASN A 24 3.88 14.72 -13.63
C ASN A 24 4.76 13.48 -13.83
N VAL A 25 5.65 13.49 -14.82
CA VAL A 25 6.40 12.29 -15.23
C VAL A 25 7.69 12.13 -14.42
N TYR A 26 8.35 13.21 -13.99
CA TYR A 26 9.73 13.13 -13.52
C TYR A 26 9.92 13.47 -12.04
N ALA A 27 10.13 12.37 -11.29
CA ALA A 27 11.03 12.18 -10.17
C ALA A 27 10.32 11.46 -9.02
N PHE A 28 10.42 10.12 -9.05
CA PHE A 28 10.15 9.28 -7.88
C PHE A 28 11.03 9.76 -6.70
N LEU A 29 10.60 9.50 -5.47
CA LEU A 29 11.34 9.94 -4.28
C LEU A 29 12.81 9.48 -4.32
N SER A 30 13.05 8.25 -4.79
CA SER A 30 14.38 7.69 -5.01
C SER A 30 15.25 8.54 -5.94
N GLN A 31 14.71 8.96 -7.09
CA GLN A 31 15.43 9.78 -8.07
C GLN A 31 15.77 11.17 -7.53
N LYS A 32 14.93 11.72 -6.63
CA LYS A 32 15.22 13.01 -5.95
C LYS A 32 16.36 12.86 -4.95
N ILE A 33 16.44 11.72 -4.25
CA ILE A 33 17.53 11.43 -3.31
C ILE A 33 18.85 11.22 -4.06
N GLU A 34 18.85 10.42 -5.13
CA GLU A 34 20.06 10.25 -5.96
C GLU A 34 20.58 11.59 -6.53
N LEU A 35 19.66 12.49 -6.91
CA LEU A 35 20.01 13.84 -7.35
C LEU A 35 20.62 14.68 -6.22
N LEU A 36 20.09 14.57 -5.00
CA LEU A 36 20.64 15.24 -3.82
C LEU A 36 22.04 14.73 -3.47
N ASP A 37 22.25 13.43 -3.51
CA ASP A 37 23.55 12.79 -3.26
C ASP A 37 24.59 13.24 -4.28
N GLN A 38 24.22 13.34 -5.57
CA GLN A 38 25.10 13.91 -6.60
C GLN A 38 25.40 15.39 -6.37
N ASN A 39 24.42 16.19 -5.98
CA ASN A 39 24.66 17.59 -5.65
C ASN A 39 25.60 17.75 -4.44
N ALA A 40 25.54 16.84 -3.46
CA ALA A 40 26.42 16.83 -2.30
C ALA A 40 27.89 16.55 -2.63
N THR A 41 28.19 15.94 -3.79
CA THR A 41 29.58 15.78 -4.27
C THR A 41 30.26 17.11 -4.61
N GLY A 42 29.48 18.19 -4.81
CA GLY A 42 29.98 19.53 -5.11
C GLY A 42 30.57 19.71 -6.51
N GLN A 43 30.46 18.71 -7.38
CA GLN A 43 31.14 18.69 -8.68
C GLN A 43 30.33 19.32 -9.82
N LEU A 44 29.01 19.43 -9.70
CA LEU A 44 28.12 19.84 -10.77
C LEU A 44 27.32 21.09 -10.40
N ASN A 45 27.22 22.04 -11.33
CA ASN A 45 26.28 23.16 -11.20
C ASN A 45 24.83 22.70 -11.48
N GLN A 46 23.83 23.55 -11.20
CA GLN A 46 22.42 23.16 -11.35
C GLN A 46 22.03 22.80 -12.80
N THR A 47 22.65 23.39 -13.79
CA THR A 47 22.39 23.09 -15.20
C THR A 47 22.96 21.71 -15.56
N GLU A 48 24.21 21.46 -15.19
CA GLU A 48 24.90 20.18 -15.36
C GLU A 48 24.21 19.05 -14.59
N LEU A 49 23.68 19.34 -13.40
CA LEU A 49 22.90 18.39 -12.61
C LEU A 49 21.59 17.99 -13.31
N GLY A 50 20.97 18.94 -14.02
CA GLY A 50 19.79 18.68 -14.84
C GLY A 50 20.08 17.79 -16.06
N GLU A 51 21.22 18.00 -16.70
CA GLU A 51 21.70 17.16 -17.81
C GLU A 51 22.15 15.77 -17.34
N TRP A 52 22.81 15.69 -16.19
CA TRP A 52 23.17 14.43 -15.56
C TRP A 52 21.91 13.60 -15.26
N ALA A 53 20.90 14.22 -14.65
CA ALA A 53 19.64 13.55 -14.35
C ALA A 53 18.92 13.08 -15.63
N MET A 54 18.97 13.87 -16.70
CA MET A 54 18.45 13.48 -18.01
C MET A 54 19.09 12.18 -18.51
N LYS A 55 20.42 12.12 -18.52
CA LYS A 55 21.18 10.94 -18.98
C LYS A 55 20.99 9.74 -18.05
N LYS A 56 21.03 9.95 -16.73
CA LYS A 56 20.93 8.90 -15.72
C LYS A 56 19.55 8.23 -15.71
N PHE A 57 18.49 9.01 -15.84
CA PHE A 57 17.12 8.53 -15.71
C PHE A 57 16.41 8.34 -17.07
N ASN A 58 17.10 8.53 -18.19
CA ASN A 58 16.57 8.47 -19.55
C ASN A 58 15.36 9.42 -19.76
N LEU A 59 15.57 10.71 -19.48
CA LEU A 59 14.55 11.75 -19.68
C LEU A 59 14.63 12.35 -21.07
N ASP A 60 13.48 12.75 -21.63
CA ASP A 60 13.42 13.43 -22.93
C ASP A 60 14.07 14.83 -22.90
N GLN A 61 14.11 15.46 -21.72
CA GLN A 61 14.64 16.80 -21.51
C GLN A 61 15.37 16.94 -20.17
N PRO A 62 16.34 17.88 -20.06
CA PRO A 62 16.97 18.22 -18.80
C PRO A 62 15.96 18.74 -17.78
N LEU A 63 16.20 18.45 -16.50
CA LEU A 63 15.42 19.05 -15.43
C LEU A 63 15.61 20.56 -15.42
N ALA A 64 14.49 21.30 -15.41
CA ALA A 64 14.53 22.75 -15.30
C ALA A 64 15.21 23.17 -13.98
N GLN A 65 16.02 24.24 -14.04
CA GLN A 65 16.75 24.78 -12.89
C GLN A 65 15.85 25.05 -11.68
N GLN A 66 14.64 25.58 -11.92
CA GLN A 66 13.65 25.82 -10.86
C GLN A 66 13.24 24.52 -10.13
N THR A 67 13.10 23.41 -10.86
CA THR A 67 12.75 22.10 -10.30
C THR A 67 13.87 21.59 -9.40
N ILE A 68 15.13 21.72 -9.85
CA ILE A 68 16.31 21.34 -9.09
C ILE A 68 16.39 22.18 -7.82
N SER A 69 16.29 23.51 -7.92
CA SER A 69 16.28 24.40 -6.75
C SER A 69 15.18 24.03 -5.74
N ASN A 70 13.97 23.72 -6.21
CA ASN A 70 12.87 23.29 -5.34
C ASN A 70 13.15 21.94 -4.65
N ILE A 71 13.84 21.01 -5.31
CA ILE A 71 14.25 19.73 -4.70
C ILE A 71 15.31 19.99 -3.62
N LEU A 72 16.35 20.77 -3.93
CA LEU A 72 17.41 21.13 -2.99
C LEU A 72 16.87 21.84 -1.74
N LYS A 73 15.92 22.78 -1.91
CA LYS A 73 15.27 23.49 -0.79
C LYS A 73 14.49 22.57 0.15
N ASN A 74 14.01 21.44 -0.35
CA ASN A 74 13.24 20.46 0.42
C ASN A 74 14.08 19.25 0.85
N ALA A 75 15.42 19.32 0.72
CA ALA A 75 16.33 18.19 0.97
C ALA A 75 16.12 17.54 2.34
N GLU A 76 16.10 18.33 3.41
CA GLU A 76 15.91 17.85 4.79
C GLU A 76 14.61 17.05 4.93
N THR A 77 13.50 17.58 4.40
CA THR A 77 12.20 16.89 4.42
C THR A 77 12.18 15.60 3.60
N LEU A 78 12.98 15.52 2.53
CA LEU A 78 13.10 14.33 1.70
C LEU A 78 13.91 13.23 2.41
N TYR A 79 15.03 13.58 3.04
CA TYR A 79 15.86 12.64 3.79
C TYR A 79 15.13 12.06 5.03
N SER A 80 14.36 12.87 5.77
CA SER A 80 13.65 12.38 6.97
C SER A 80 12.52 11.38 6.68
N ASN A 81 12.11 11.20 5.42
CA ASN A 81 10.93 10.40 5.05
C ASN A 81 11.27 9.18 4.18
N ILE A 82 12.55 8.81 4.10
CA ILE A 82 13.07 7.68 3.30
C ILE A 82 12.37 6.35 3.61
N ASN A 83 11.91 6.14 4.85
CA ASN A 83 11.27 4.88 5.28
C ASN A 83 9.84 4.66 4.72
N VAL A 84 9.29 5.59 3.93
CA VAL A 84 7.90 5.54 3.47
C VAL A 84 7.83 5.35 1.95
N VAL A 85 8.01 4.10 1.50
CA VAL A 85 7.78 3.60 0.13
C VAL A 85 8.53 4.37 -0.98
N ASN A 86 9.67 3.81 -1.40
CA ASN A 86 10.54 4.32 -2.47
C ASN A 86 9.88 4.55 -3.84
N ASN A 87 8.68 4.02 -4.08
CA ASN A 87 7.98 4.07 -5.37
C ASN A 87 6.94 5.20 -5.48
N GLY A 88 6.85 6.11 -4.50
CA GLY A 88 5.95 7.26 -4.54
C GLY A 88 6.54 8.49 -5.25
N LYS A 89 5.75 9.20 -6.07
CA LYS A 89 6.15 10.47 -6.70
C LYS A 89 6.09 11.68 -5.75
N ARG A 90 5.26 11.59 -4.71
CA ARG A 90 4.97 12.69 -3.78
C ARG A 90 5.14 12.21 -2.35
N LEU A 91 5.77 13.05 -1.53
CA LEU A 91 5.77 12.89 -0.09
C LEU A 91 4.30 12.90 0.37
N THR A 92 3.79 11.73 0.74
CA THR A 92 2.47 11.66 1.34
C THR A 92 2.70 11.72 2.83
N THR A 93 2.82 12.94 3.35
CA THR A 93 2.82 13.23 4.79
C THR A 93 1.49 12.75 5.34
N THR A 94 1.43 11.50 5.80
CA THR A 94 0.28 11.05 6.58
C THR A 94 0.39 11.83 7.87
N ARG A 95 -0.63 12.62 8.19
CA ARG A 95 -0.62 13.55 9.33
C ARG A 95 -0.38 12.89 10.70
N TYR A 96 -0.25 11.56 10.76
CA TYR A 96 -0.02 10.78 11.98
C TYR A 96 0.84 9.56 11.69
N LEU A 97 2.14 9.78 11.43
CA LEU A 97 3.07 8.68 11.23
C LEU A 97 3.13 7.76 12.46
N GLN A 98 2.99 8.34 13.66
CA GLN A 98 2.90 7.57 14.90
C GLN A 98 1.79 6.51 14.91
N LEU A 99 0.68 6.72 14.20
CA LEU A 99 -0.38 5.70 14.13
C LEU A 99 0.02 4.52 13.26
N ALA A 100 0.93 4.71 12.30
CA ALA A 100 1.48 3.62 11.52
C ALA A 100 2.34 2.71 12.41
N ASP A 101 3.22 3.30 13.22
CA ASP A 101 4.10 2.57 14.13
C ASP A 101 3.31 1.74 15.16
N GLU A 102 2.20 2.29 15.69
CA GLU A 102 1.34 1.56 16.63
C GLU A 102 0.59 0.41 15.94
N VAL A 103 0.16 0.57 14.69
CA VAL A 103 -0.43 -0.52 13.91
C VAL A 103 0.58 -1.63 13.63
N GLU A 104 1.80 -1.25 13.27
CA GLU A 104 2.88 -2.21 13.00
C GLU A 104 3.20 -3.05 14.25
N LYS A 105 3.35 -2.39 15.41
CA LYS A 105 3.54 -3.08 16.70
C LYS A 105 2.39 -4.01 17.03
N PHE A 106 1.15 -3.52 16.92
CA PHE A 106 -0.04 -4.32 17.21
C PHE A 106 -0.14 -5.56 16.31
N VAL A 107 0.13 -5.43 15.01
CA VAL A 107 0.14 -6.57 14.09
C VAL A 107 1.27 -7.55 14.42
N ALA A 108 2.47 -7.05 14.74
CA ALA A 108 3.60 -7.89 15.14
C ALA A 108 3.28 -8.68 16.43
N ASP A 109 2.73 -8.02 17.45
CA ASP A 109 2.37 -8.66 18.72
C ASP A 109 1.32 -9.75 18.51
N MET A 110 0.28 -9.49 17.72
CA MET A 110 -0.75 -10.50 17.44
C MET A 110 -0.18 -11.70 16.67
N ASN A 111 0.68 -11.46 15.68
CA ASN A 111 1.35 -12.54 14.94
C ASN A 111 2.26 -13.37 15.84
N ASN A 112 3.02 -12.74 16.74
CA ASN A 112 3.88 -13.44 17.70
C ASN A 112 3.09 -14.32 18.67
N ASN A 113 1.82 -13.96 18.95
CA ASN A 113 0.91 -14.73 19.79
C ASN A 113 0.03 -15.71 18.97
N ASN A 114 0.29 -15.89 17.67
CA ASN A 114 -0.53 -16.70 16.76
C ASN A 114 -2.03 -16.34 16.77
N LEU A 115 -2.35 -15.07 17.02
CA LEU A 115 -3.73 -14.62 17.10
C LEU A 115 -4.21 -14.09 15.74
N PRO A 116 -5.42 -14.47 15.32
CA PRO A 116 -6.03 -13.94 14.10
C PRO A 116 -6.27 -12.43 14.24
N VAL A 117 -5.84 -11.64 13.24
CA VAL A 117 -6.08 -10.19 13.20
C VAL A 117 -7.05 -9.83 12.10
N ASN A 118 -8.27 -9.44 12.49
CA ASN A 118 -9.22 -8.82 11.58
C ASN A 118 -8.95 -7.31 11.48
N ARG A 119 -9.26 -6.77 10.30
CA ARG A 119 -9.26 -5.36 9.95
C ARG A 119 -10.11 -4.50 10.90
N ASP A 120 -11.28 -4.98 11.33
CA ASP A 120 -12.12 -4.25 12.29
C ASP A 120 -11.47 -4.12 13.66
N SER A 121 -10.77 -5.16 14.12
CA SER A 121 -10.01 -5.14 15.36
C SER A 121 -8.90 -4.09 15.31
N ILE A 122 -8.19 -4.01 14.18
CA ILE A 122 -7.16 -2.98 13.94
C ILE A 122 -7.81 -1.59 13.95
N LEU A 123 -8.93 -1.38 13.24
CA LEU A 123 -9.62 -0.08 13.24
C LEU A 123 -10.09 0.34 14.64
N ARG A 124 -10.53 -0.60 15.47
CA ARG A 124 -10.94 -0.33 16.85
C ARG A 124 -9.75 0.04 17.72
N TYR A 125 -8.65 -0.70 17.61
CA TYR A 125 -7.40 -0.41 18.31
C TYR A 125 -6.84 0.97 17.95
N VAL A 126 -6.72 1.27 16.66
CA VAL A 126 -6.16 2.55 16.19
C VAL A 126 -7.02 3.73 16.61
N ARG A 127 -8.35 3.61 16.54
CA ARG A 127 -9.25 4.67 17.02
C ARG A 127 -9.04 4.94 18.51
N HIS A 128 -8.94 3.88 19.30
CA HIS A 128 -8.70 4.01 20.74
C HIS A 128 -7.35 4.69 21.03
N ILE A 129 -6.27 4.25 20.37
CA ILE A 129 -4.94 4.85 20.55
C ILE A 129 -4.90 6.31 20.07
N ALA A 130 -5.53 6.62 18.94
CA ALA A 130 -5.62 7.99 18.44
C ALA A 130 -6.28 8.93 19.45
N GLN A 131 -7.36 8.49 20.09
CA GLN A 131 -8.10 9.29 21.07
C GLN A 131 -7.40 9.35 22.44
N MET A 132 -6.97 8.20 22.98
CA MET A 132 -6.46 8.12 24.35
C MET A 132 -5.01 8.58 24.47
N LYS A 133 -4.15 8.13 23.55
CA LYS A 133 -2.70 8.39 23.62
C LYS A 133 -2.34 9.71 22.97
N TYR A 134 -2.91 9.99 21.79
CA TYR A 134 -2.52 11.15 20.97
C TYR A 134 -3.53 12.30 20.99
N ARG A 135 -4.70 12.12 21.63
CA ARG A 135 -5.77 13.13 21.73
C ARG A 135 -6.19 13.70 20.37
N ILE A 136 -6.17 12.87 19.33
CA ILE A 136 -6.56 13.25 17.98
C ILE A 136 -8.09 13.34 17.90
N PRO A 137 -8.65 14.47 17.43
CA PRO A 137 -10.09 14.62 17.24
C PRO A 137 -10.64 13.63 16.20
N GLU A 138 -11.78 13.01 16.50
CA GLU A 138 -12.41 12.01 15.62
C GLU A 138 -12.81 12.55 14.24
N LYS A 139 -13.06 13.86 14.14
CA LYS A 139 -13.40 14.54 12.87
C LYS A 139 -12.19 14.73 11.95
N GLU A 140 -10.97 14.55 12.45
CA GLU A 140 -9.75 14.82 11.69
C GLU A 140 -9.30 13.62 10.85
N ILE A 141 -9.65 12.40 11.28
CA ILE A 141 -9.36 11.16 10.56
C ILE A 141 -10.64 10.33 10.45
N SER A 142 -11.05 10.01 9.22
CA SER A 142 -12.27 9.22 9.00
C SER A 142 -12.16 7.74 9.38
N PHE A 143 -10.97 7.28 9.77
CA PHE A 143 -10.60 5.86 10.04
C PHE A 143 -11.29 4.88 9.09
N SER A 144 -11.40 5.27 7.81
CA SER A 144 -12.13 4.50 6.82
C SER A 144 -11.36 3.24 6.43
N SER A 145 -12.09 2.28 5.87
CA SER A 145 -11.52 1.14 5.19
C SER A 145 -10.40 1.56 4.21
N GLY A 146 -10.67 2.53 3.33
CA GLY A 146 -9.70 3.05 2.37
C GLY A 146 -8.45 3.66 3.02
N TRP A 147 -8.59 4.30 4.18
CA TRP A 147 -7.44 4.79 4.95
C TRP A 147 -6.56 3.64 5.43
N LEU A 148 -7.15 2.60 6.02
CA LEU A 148 -6.41 1.45 6.52
C LEU A 148 -5.72 0.65 5.42
N THR A 149 -6.36 0.51 4.25
CA THR A 149 -5.73 -0.12 3.07
C THR A 149 -4.49 0.66 2.61
N LYS A 150 -4.56 1.99 2.57
CA LYS A 150 -3.40 2.83 2.24
C LYS A 150 -2.31 2.71 3.28
N LEU A 151 -2.68 2.58 4.56
CA LEU A 151 -1.74 2.36 5.65
C LEU A 151 -1.01 1.03 5.50
N PHE A 152 -1.72 -0.10 5.33
CA PHE A 152 -1.11 -1.41 5.14
C PHE A 152 -0.17 -1.45 3.94
N LYS A 153 -0.58 -0.86 2.81
CA LYS A 153 0.28 -0.74 1.63
C LYS A 153 1.58 0.03 1.93
N ARG A 154 1.53 0.99 2.85
CA ARG A 154 2.70 1.79 3.26
C ARG A 154 3.64 1.02 4.17
N ILE A 155 3.11 0.35 5.19
CA ILE A 155 3.91 -0.42 6.17
C ILE A 155 4.27 -1.83 5.65
N GLY A 156 3.84 -2.20 4.45
CA GLY A 156 4.14 -3.50 3.86
C GLY A 156 3.35 -4.67 4.45
N VAL A 157 2.33 -4.42 5.28
CA VAL A 157 1.46 -5.45 5.84
C VAL A 157 0.60 -6.05 4.74
N LYS A 158 0.70 -7.36 4.55
CA LYS A 158 -0.14 -8.14 3.65
C LYS A 158 -1.25 -8.81 4.46
N CYS A 159 -2.48 -8.69 3.98
CA CYS A 159 -3.60 -9.48 4.50
C CYS A 159 -3.68 -10.78 3.70
N SER A 160 -3.58 -11.91 4.37
CA SER A 160 -3.83 -13.23 3.78
C SER A 160 -5.13 -13.79 4.37
N PRO A 161 -5.96 -14.49 3.58
CA PRO A 161 -7.05 -15.28 4.14
C PRO A 161 -6.47 -16.29 5.12
N MET A 162 -7.04 -16.36 6.33
CA MET A 162 -6.74 -17.46 7.24
C MET A 162 -7.44 -18.71 6.70
N HIS A 163 -6.66 -19.68 6.26
CA HIS A 163 -7.17 -21.00 5.93
C HIS A 163 -7.39 -21.72 7.26
N GLY A 164 -8.62 -22.15 7.54
CA GLY A 164 -8.99 -22.80 8.80
C GLY A 164 -8.21 -24.10 9.04
N GLU A 165 -8.01 -24.42 10.33
CA GLU A 165 -7.51 -25.64 11.04
C GLU A 165 -6.42 -26.54 10.40
N SER A 166 -6.36 -26.65 9.08
CA SER A 166 -5.39 -27.43 8.31
C SER A 166 -3.94 -27.03 8.57
N ALA A 167 -3.70 -25.78 8.99
CA ALA A 167 -2.35 -25.24 9.23
C ALA A 167 -1.89 -25.31 10.69
N SER A 168 -2.74 -25.71 11.65
CA SER A 168 -2.36 -25.81 13.08
C SER A 168 -1.85 -27.19 13.47
N VAL A 169 -1.83 -28.13 12.54
CA VAL A 169 -1.45 -29.53 12.75
C VAL A 169 0.05 -29.63 12.52
N ASP A 170 0.83 -29.93 13.56
CA ASP A 170 2.25 -30.24 13.43
C ASP A 170 2.39 -31.61 12.76
N ILE A 171 2.46 -31.59 11.42
CA ILE A 171 2.58 -32.77 10.57
C ILE A 171 3.83 -33.58 10.95
N SER A 172 4.84 -32.96 11.58
CA SER A 172 6.06 -33.66 12.00
C SER A 172 5.93 -34.37 13.35
N SER A 173 4.82 -34.22 14.06
CA SER A 173 4.62 -34.91 15.33
C SER A 173 4.39 -36.42 15.11
N GLU A 174 4.97 -37.24 15.99
CA GLU A 174 4.94 -38.70 15.90
C GLU A 174 3.50 -39.26 15.88
N ASN A 175 2.59 -38.65 16.63
CA ASN A 175 1.18 -39.04 16.64
C ASN A 175 0.52 -38.86 15.27
N ILE A 176 0.78 -37.73 14.59
CA ILE A 176 0.18 -37.45 13.28
C ILE A 176 0.79 -38.36 12.22
N GLN A 177 2.09 -38.61 12.27
CA GLN A 177 2.77 -39.56 11.39
C GLN A 177 2.24 -41.00 11.56
N ASN A 178 1.94 -41.40 12.78
CA ASN A 178 1.37 -42.73 13.06
C ASN A 178 -0.07 -42.85 12.52
N GLU A 179 -0.91 -41.83 12.66
CA GLU A 179 -2.26 -41.83 12.09
C GLU A 179 -2.24 -41.82 10.55
N LEU A 180 -1.32 -41.07 9.93
CA LEU A 180 -1.14 -41.09 8.47
C LEU A 180 -0.76 -42.48 7.97
N ARG A 181 0.15 -43.17 8.66
CA ARG A 181 0.55 -44.54 8.32
C ARG A 181 -0.63 -45.51 8.41
N LYS A 182 -1.50 -45.40 9.43
CA LYS A 182 -2.71 -46.21 9.54
C LYS A 182 -3.68 -45.98 8.37
N ILE A 183 -3.80 -44.73 7.92
CA ILE A 183 -4.63 -44.38 6.76
C ILE A 183 -4.01 -44.96 5.49
N GLU A 184 -2.69 -44.86 5.31
CA GLU A 184 -1.97 -45.46 4.18
C GLU A 184 -2.15 -46.99 4.13
N ASP A 185 -1.97 -47.68 5.26
CA ASP A 185 -2.17 -49.14 5.37
C ASP A 185 -3.62 -49.54 5.03
N LEU A 186 -4.60 -48.72 5.44
CA LEU A 186 -6.01 -48.96 5.14
C LEU A 186 -6.34 -48.78 3.64
N LEU A 187 -5.63 -47.88 2.97
CA LEU A 187 -5.85 -47.53 1.57
C LEU A 187 -5.03 -48.38 0.59
N GLU A 188 -3.97 -49.07 1.03
CA GLU A 188 -3.10 -49.95 0.22
C GLU A 188 -3.87 -50.91 -0.73
N PRO A 189 -4.98 -51.54 -0.33
CA PRO A 189 -5.68 -52.50 -1.19
C PRO A 189 -6.51 -51.86 -2.30
N TYR A 190 -6.75 -50.55 -2.24
CA TYR A 190 -7.68 -49.84 -3.14
C TYR A 190 -6.91 -49.08 -4.21
N VAL A 191 -7.40 -49.15 -5.46
CA VAL A 191 -6.86 -48.31 -6.53
C VAL A 191 -7.36 -46.87 -6.37
N PRO A 192 -6.58 -45.84 -6.75
CA PRO A 192 -6.94 -44.44 -6.51
C PRO A 192 -8.31 -44.01 -7.08
N VAL A 193 -8.78 -44.64 -8.16
CA VAL A 193 -10.09 -44.36 -8.76
C VAL A 193 -11.27 -44.77 -7.86
N ASP A 194 -11.04 -45.70 -6.93
CA ASP A 194 -12.05 -46.20 -5.98
C ASP A 194 -11.99 -45.46 -4.62
N ILE A 195 -11.07 -44.50 -4.47
CA ILE A 195 -10.92 -43.70 -3.25
C ILE A 195 -11.64 -42.37 -3.45
N ILE A 196 -12.77 -42.19 -2.76
CA ILE A 196 -13.58 -40.97 -2.83
C ILE A 196 -13.48 -40.22 -1.51
N ASN A 197 -13.06 -38.96 -1.55
CA ASN A 197 -13.07 -38.10 -0.38
C ASN A 197 -14.47 -37.49 -0.18
N PHE A 198 -15.09 -37.73 0.97
CA PHE A 198 -16.37 -37.15 1.35
C PHE A 198 -16.17 -36.14 2.48
N GLY A 199 -15.85 -34.90 2.10
CA GLY A 199 -15.73 -33.78 3.05
C GLY A 199 -17.09 -33.12 3.29
N GLU A 200 -17.31 -32.64 4.51
CA GLU A 200 -18.49 -31.83 4.82
C GLU A 200 -18.41 -30.51 4.07
N THR A 201 -19.37 -30.25 3.17
CA THR A 201 -19.51 -28.97 2.48
C THR A 201 -20.76 -28.28 3.02
N GLY A 202 -20.58 -27.32 3.93
CA GLY A 202 -21.66 -26.46 4.41
C GLY A 202 -22.06 -25.43 3.34
N LEU A 203 -23.31 -25.46 2.88
CA LEU A 203 -23.86 -24.39 2.04
C LEU A 203 -24.37 -23.24 2.92
N CYS A 204 -23.65 -22.12 2.95
CA CYS A 204 -24.11 -20.90 3.59
C CYS A 204 -25.01 -20.09 2.64
N TYR A 205 -26.31 -20.08 2.88
CA TYR A 205 -27.24 -19.20 2.17
C TYR A 205 -27.16 -17.79 2.75
N GLN A 206 -26.62 -16.84 1.97
CA GLN A 206 -26.69 -15.43 2.33
C GLN A 206 -28.07 -14.89 1.94
N GLN A 207 -28.94 -14.70 2.93
CA GLN A 207 -30.20 -14.00 2.73
C GLN A 207 -29.89 -12.52 2.46
N ASN A 208 -30.06 -12.07 1.22
CA ASN A 208 -30.03 -10.65 0.91
C ASN A 208 -31.15 -9.98 1.72
N THR A 209 -30.78 -9.15 2.69
CA THR A 209 -31.73 -8.20 3.27
C THR A 209 -32.14 -7.26 2.14
N LEU A 210 -33.36 -7.44 1.63
CA LEU A 210 -33.98 -6.43 0.79
C LEU A 210 -33.96 -5.15 1.60
N LYS A 211 -33.26 -4.13 1.10
CA LYS A 211 -33.44 -2.77 1.60
C LYS A 211 -34.94 -2.50 1.48
N SER A 212 -35.60 -2.28 2.61
CA SER A 212 -36.95 -1.74 2.61
C SER A 212 -36.85 -0.36 1.98
N ASP A 213 -37.10 -0.28 0.68
CA ASP A 213 -37.26 0.99 0.00
C ASP A 213 -38.43 1.70 0.66
N THR A 214 -38.10 2.87 1.19
CA THR A 214 -39.02 3.87 1.73
C THR A 214 -40.18 4.09 0.76
N LEU A 215 -41.40 3.89 1.22
CA LEU A 215 -42.60 4.43 0.57
C LEU A 215 -43.17 5.56 1.44
N LYS A 216 -42.82 6.77 1.01
CA LYS A 216 -43.44 8.10 1.24
C LYS A 216 -43.57 8.60 2.67
#